data_AF-A0A7S3UPS8-F1
#
_entry.id   AF-A0A7S3UPS8-F1
#
_cell.length_a   1.000
_cell.length_b   1.000
_cell.length_c   1.000
_cell.angle_alpha   90.00
_cell.angle_beta   90.00
_cell.angle_gamma   90.00
#
_symmetry.space_group_name_H-M   'P 1'
#
loop_
_entity.id
_entity.type
_entity.pdbx_description
1 polymer ?
#
loop_
_entity_poly.entity_id
_entity_poly.type
_entity_poly.pdbx_seq_one_letter_code
_entity_poly.pdbx_strand_id
1 'polypeptide(L)'
;RFLALVLFLDRAKEHGILTLTPCLWKKEGKVKSSSEVLTTFCREYLQGEGDILRHLKQMKYVVGHRQQPIDEFDFAVHSLSVDLRDGVRLVRLVELLTGRFDFPLSRTVRLPADSRLRKVFNVDLALDALKADGAVPADFAAKDVVDGNREKT
;
A
#
# COMPACT_ATOMS: atom_id res chain seq x y z
N ARG A 1 17.48 -6.74 -23.37
CA ARG A 1 17.85 -7.02 -21.96
C ARG A 1 16.90 -6.32 -20.97
N PHE A 2 16.53 -5.05 -21.19
CA PHE A 2 15.59 -4.32 -20.33
C PHE A 2 14.22 -5.00 -20.16
N LEU A 3 13.53 -5.32 -21.26
CA LEU A 3 12.18 -5.94 -21.21
C LEU A 3 12.17 -7.19 -20.33
N ALA A 4 13.09 -8.13 -20.57
CA ALA A 4 13.20 -9.36 -19.79
C ALA A 4 13.37 -9.11 -18.28
N LEU A 5 14.13 -8.08 -17.88
CA LEU A 5 14.28 -7.71 -16.47
C LEU A 5 12.94 -7.23 -15.88
N VAL A 6 12.24 -6.33 -16.58
CA VAL A 6 10.94 -5.81 -16.10
C VAL A 6 9.92 -6.95 -15.96
N LEU A 7 9.84 -7.84 -16.95
CA LEU A 7 8.94 -9.00 -16.91
C LEU A 7 9.32 -9.99 -15.79
N PHE A 8 10.62 -10.23 -15.58
CA PHE A 8 11.06 -11.07 -14.47
C PHE A 8 10.64 -10.48 -13.12
N LEU A 9 10.88 -9.18 -12.91
CA LEU A 9 10.55 -8.49 -11.67
C LEU A 9 9.04 -8.45 -11.41
N ASP A 10 8.26 -8.20 -12.45
CA ASP A 10 6.79 -8.21 -12.42
C ASP A 10 6.25 -9.58 -11.96
N ARG A 11 6.72 -10.68 -12.57
CA ARG A 11 6.35 -12.03 -12.11
C ARG A 11 6.83 -12.36 -10.73
N ALA A 12 8.08 -12.02 -10.39
CA ALA A 12 8.62 -12.28 -9.07
C ALA A 12 7.81 -11.58 -7.98
N LYS A 13 7.32 -10.37 -8.26
CA LYS A 13 6.46 -9.62 -7.34
C LYS A 13 5.06 -10.24 -7.24
N GLU A 14 4.43 -10.62 -8.35
CA GLU A 14 3.11 -11.28 -8.34
C GLU A 14 3.11 -12.63 -7.63
N HIS A 15 4.21 -13.39 -7.72
CA HIS A 15 4.35 -14.68 -7.06
C HIS A 15 4.83 -14.55 -5.60
N GLY A 16 4.94 -13.33 -5.07
CA GLY A 16 5.35 -13.09 -3.70
C GLY A 16 6.80 -13.48 -3.39
N ILE A 17 7.67 -13.60 -4.41
CA ILE A 17 9.10 -13.91 -4.22
C ILE A 17 9.81 -12.73 -3.55
N LEU A 18 9.39 -11.50 -3.86
CA LEU A 18 9.95 -10.26 -3.34
C LEU A 18 9.21 -9.76 -2.08
N THR A 19 9.10 -10.60 -1.06
CA THR A 19 8.34 -10.31 0.18
C THR A 19 8.87 -9.09 0.95
N LEU A 20 10.19 -8.92 0.99
CA LEU A 20 10.87 -7.82 1.70
C LEU A 20 10.93 -6.53 0.88
N THR A 21 10.48 -6.54 -0.37
CA THR A 21 10.60 -5.41 -1.29
C THR A 21 9.20 -4.90 -1.62
N PRO A 22 8.58 -4.06 -0.75
CA PRO A 22 7.18 -3.64 -0.94
C PRO A 22 7.00 -2.88 -2.25
N CYS A 23 7.95 -1.99 -2.59
CA CYS A 23 7.97 -1.23 -3.82
C CYS A 23 8.90 -1.84 -4.86
N LEU A 24 8.41 -2.14 -6.06
CA LEU A 24 9.28 -2.49 -7.18
C LEU A 24 9.84 -1.24 -7.88
N TRP A 25 9.07 -0.15 -7.85
CA TRP A 25 9.39 1.11 -8.52
C TRP A 25 9.66 2.21 -7.50
N LYS A 26 10.41 3.24 -7.90
CA LYS A 26 10.79 4.34 -6.98
C LYS A 26 9.55 5.06 -6.43
N LYS A 27 9.55 5.36 -5.14
CA LYS A 27 8.47 6.09 -4.45
C LYS A 27 8.28 7.50 -5.00
N GLU A 28 9.35 8.17 -5.40
CA GLU A 28 9.33 9.52 -5.97
C GLU A 28 9.17 9.50 -7.51
N GLY A 29 9.15 8.31 -8.12
CA GLY A 29 9.01 8.14 -9.56
C GLY A 29 7.58 8.40 -10.04
N LYS A 30 7.43 8.91 -11.28
CA LYS A 30 6.12 9.09 -11.93
C LYS A 30 5.46 7.77 -12.35
N VAL A 31 6.28 6.75 -12.58
CA VAL A 31 5.86 5.44 -13.08
C VAL A 31 5.67 4.49 -11.90
N LYS A 32 4.49 3.89 -11.78
CA LYS A 32 4.06 3.07 -10.64
C LYS A 32 3.64 1.66 -11.01
N SER A 33 3.65 1.31 -12.30
CA SER A 33 3.32 -0.03 -12.76
C SER A 33 4.30 -0.52 -13.82
N SER A 34 4.47 -1.84 -13.87
CA SER A 34 5.31 -2.48 -14.89
C SER A 34 4.82 -2.15 -16.31
N SER A 35 3.51 -1.98 -16.51
CA SER A 35 2.93 -1.60 -17.80
C SER A 35 3.31 -0.18 -18.22
N GLU A 36 3.29 0.78 -17.29
CA GLU A 36 3.79 2.14 -17.54
C GLU A 36 5.29 2.16 -17.82
N VAL A 37 6.10 1.36 -17.09
CA VAL A 37 7.55 1.24 -17.35
C VAL A 37 7.81 0.81 -18.78
N LEU A 38 7.14 -0.26 -19.22
CA LEU A 38 7.30 -0.80 -20.57
C LEU A 38 6.83 0.20 -21.62
N THR A 39 5.66 0.81 -21.42
CA THR A 39 5.09 1.78 -22.37
C THR A 39 5.97 3.02 -22.50
N THR A 40 6.47 3.57 -21.39
CA THR A 40 7.37 4.73 -21.40
C THR A 40 8.69 4.38 -22.07
N PHE A 41 9.29 3.23 -21.74
CA PHE A 41 10.54 2.80 -22.37
C PHE A 41 10.39 2.60 -23.89
N CYS A 42 9.33 1.90 -24.33
CA CYS A 42 9.10 1.69 -25.77
C CYS A 42 8.86 3.01 -26.50
N ARG A 43 8.11 3.95 -25.90
CA ARG A 43 7.88 5.26 -26.50
C ARG A 43 9.16 6.07 -26.69
N GLU A 44 10.07 6.03 -25.72
CA GLU A 44 11.30 6.82 -25.75
C GLU A 44 12.41 6.17 -26.59
N TYR A 45 12.49 4.83 -26.62
CA TYR A 45 13.66 4.12 -27.17
C TYR A 45 13.34 3.13 -28.29
N LEU A 46 12.07 2.77 -28.51
CA LEU A 46 11.65 1.78 -29.53
C LEU A 46 10.59 2.38 -30.46
N GLN A 47 11.00 3.37 -31.25
CA GLN A 47 10.15 3.97 -32.28
C GLN A 47 9.68 2.89 -33.26
N GLY A 48 8.36 2.75 -33.43
CA GLY A 48 7.75 1.80 -34.38
C GLY A 48 7.23 0.48 -33.78
N GLU A 49 7.52 0.17 -32.51
CA GLU A 49 7.02 -1.07 -31.86
C GLU A 49 5.50 -1.05 -31.62
N GLY A 50 4.87 0.12 -31.57
CA GLY A 50 3.45 0.26 -31.32
C GLY A 50 3.07 -0.09 -29.87
N ASP A 51 2.02 -0.89 -29.70
CA ASP A 51 1.51 -1.28 -28.37
C ASP A 51 2.22 -2.53 -27.84
N ILE A 52 3.28 -2.31 -27.07
CA ILE A 52 4.07 -3.37 -26.45
C ILE A 52 3.25 -4.30 -25.55
N LEU A 53 2.21 -3.78 -24.87
CA LEU A 53 1.39 -4.60 -23.97
C LEU A 53 0.54 -5.59 -24.77
N ARG A 54 0.07 -5.18 -25.95
CA ARG A 54 -0.64 -6.07 -26.88
C ARG A 54 0.28 -7.19 -27.38
N HIS A 55 1.52 -6.89 -27.75
CA HIS A 55 2.49 -7.90 -28.18
C HIS A 55 2.81 -8.90 -27.05
N LEU A 56 3.05 -8.40 -25.84
CA LEU A 56 3.26 -9.25 -24.67
C LEU A 56 2.06 -10.17 -24.40
N LYS A 57 0.84 -9.64 -24.51
CA LYS A 57 -0.38 -10.43 -24.35
C LYS A 57 -0.49 -11.55 -25.40
N GLN A 58 -0.11 -11.29 -26.65
CA GLN A 58 -0.05 -12.33 -27.70
C GLN A 58 0.99 -13.41 -27.38
N MET A 59 2.10 -13.04 -26.75
CA MET A 59 3.11 -13.95 -26.22
C MET A 59 2.70 -14.62 -24.89
N LYS A 60 1.43 -14.52 -24.49
CA LYS A 60 0.87 -15.05 -23.23
C LYS A 60 1.50 -14.45 -21.96
N TYR A 61 2.12 -13.28 -22.09
CA TYR A 61 2.61 -12.51 -20.96
C TYR A 61 1.65 -11.36 -20.68
N VAL A 62 0.98 -11.40 -19.52
CA VAL A 62 0.22 -10.26 -19.00
C VAL A 62 1.02 -9.65 -17.86
N VAL A 63 1.22 -8.33 -17.95
CA VAL A 63 1.91 -7.52 -16.96
C VAL A 63 0.87 -7.03 -15.96
N GLY A 64 1.01 -7.36 -14.67
CA GLY A 64 -0.02 -7.05 -13.68
C GLY A 64 0.45 -6.28 -12.46
N HIS A 65 1.75 -6.15 -12.20
CA HIS A 65 2.20 -5.43 -11.02
C HIS A 65 1.94 -3.92 -11.11
N ARG A 66 1.22 -3.41 -10.12
CA ARG A 66 0.99 -1.99 -9.86
C ARG A 66 1.23 -1.69 -8.39
N GLN A 67 2.12 -0.74 -8.14
CA GLN A 67 2.43 -0.23 -6.81
C GLN A 67 1.27 0.63 -6.32
N GLN A 68 0.77 0.33 -5.12
CA GLN A 68 -0.29 1.08 -4.46
C GLN A 68 0.30 2.07 -3.45
N PRO A 69 -0.43 3.14 -3.07
CA PRO A 69 0.05 4.08 -2.07
C PRO A 69 0.45 3.44 -0.73
N ILE A 70 -0.19 2.32 -0.34
CA ILE A 70 0.14 1.59 0.88
C ILE A 70 1.50 0.90 0.80
N ASP A 71 1.93 0.47 -0.38
CA ASP A 71 3.25 -0.15 -0.59
C ASP A 71 4.38 0.87 -0.38
N GLU A 72 4.09 2.15 -0.64
CA GLU A 72 5.04 3.26 -0.52
C GLU A 72 5.06 3.88 0.87
N PHE A 73 4.01 3.65 1.66
CA PHE A 73 3.83 4.22 2.98
C PHE A 73 4.98 3.83 3.92
N ASP A 74 5.50 4.80 4.66
CA ASP A 74 6.50 4.56 5.69
C ASP A 74 5.81 4.20 7.00
N PHE A 75 6.03 2.99 7.49
CA PHE A 75 5.46 2.50 8.75
C PHE A 75 6.34 2.77 9.98
N ALA A 76 7.51 3.40 9.82
CA ALA A 76 8.35 3.75 10.96
C ALA A 76 7.59 4.66 11.94
N VAL A 77 7.74 4.38 13.24
CA VAL A 77 7.18 5.17 14.34
C VAL A 77 8.34 5.89 15.02
N HIS A 78 8.28 7.22 15.04
CA HIS A 78 9.24 8.10 15.71
C HIS A 78 8.64 8.72 16.97
N SER A 79 7.36 9.07 16.94
CA SER A 79 6.61 9.60 18.08
C SER A 79 5.24 8.94 18.14
N LEU A 80 5.05 8.06 19.13
CA LEU A 80 3.79 7.34 19.33
C LEU A 80 2.58 8.29 19.41
N SER A 81 2.78 9.43 20.08
CA SER A 81 1.73 10.43 20.31
C SER A 81 1.27 11.17 19.05
N VAL A 82 1.96 11.04 17.91
CA VAL A 82 1.67 11.76 16.66
C VAL A 82 1.45 10.79 15.51
N ASP A 83 2.31 9.79 15.38
CA ASP A 83 2.36 8.94 14.19
C ASP A 83 1.15 7.99 14.10
N LEU A 84 0.61 7.54 15.23
CA LEU A 84 -0.59 6.68 15.22
C LEU A 84 -1.86 7.41 14.83
N ARG A 85 -1.86 8.76 14.84
CA ARG A 85 -3.04 9.57 14.52
C ARG A 85 -3.44 9.52 13.05
N ASP A 86 -2.56 9.03 12.17
CA ASP A 86 -2.89 8.81 10.76
C ASP A 86 -3.85 7.63 10.52
N GLY A 87 -3.98 6.76 11.53
CA GLY A 87 -4.77 5.53 11.50
C GLY A 87 -4.17 4.39 10.65
N VAL A 88 -3.27 4.69 9.71
CA VAL A 88 -2.64 3.69 8.83
C VAL A 88 -1.65 2.83 9.61
N ARG A 89 -0.79 3.45 10.42
CA ARG A 89 0.14 2.73 11.30
C ARG A 89 -0.60 1.92 12.36
N LEU A 90 -1.69 2.49 12.88
CA LEU A 90 -2.54 1.81 13.85
C LEU A 90 -3.19 0.56 13.25
N VAL A 91 -3.77 0.66 12.04
CA VAL A 91 -4.31 -0.49 11.31
C VAL A 91 -3.26 -1.59 11.17
N ARG A 92 -2.03 -1.24 10.76
CA ARG A 92 -0.95 -2.22 10.61
C ARG A 92 -0.56 -2.88 11.94
N LEU A 93 -0.55 -2.11 13.03
CA LEU A 93 -0.32 -2.66 14.37
C LEU A 93 -1.42 -3.66 14.76
N VAL A 94 -2.69 -3.33 14.49
CA VAL A 94 -3.81 -4.23 14.76
C VAL A 94 -3.70 -5.53 13.97
N GLU A 95 -3.34 -5.48 12.69
CA GLU A 95 -3.10 -6.70 11.88
C GLU A 95 -2.04 -7.60 12.50
N LEU A 96 -0.94 -7.01 12.97
CA LEU A 96 0.17 -7.74 13.59
C LEU A 96 -0.24 -8.38 14.93
N LEU A 97 -0.99 -7.66 15.75
CA LEU A 97 -1.45 -8.13 17.06
C LEU A 97 -2.53 -9.22 16.95
N THR A 98 -3.41 -9.12 15.96
CA THR A 98 -4.55 -10.02 15.78
C THR A 98 -4.26 -11.19 14.82
N GLY A 99 -3.10 -11.19 14.17
CA GLY A 99 -2.71 -12.22 13.21
C GLY A 99 -3.51 -12.20 11.89
N ARG A 100 -4.16 -11.07 11.56
CA ARG A 100 -5.02 -10.92 10.37
C ARG A 100 -4.19 -10.68 9.10
N PHE A 101 -3.46 -11.72 8.66
CA PHE A 101 -2.58 -11.65 7.49
C PHE A 101 -3.26 -12.03 6.17
N ASP A 102 -4.28 -12.88 6.20
CA ASP A 102 -4.99 -13.36 5.00
C ASP A 102 -5.82 -12.26 4.34
N PHE A 103 -6.43 -11.41 5.17
CA PHE A 103 -7.27 -10.27 4.75
C PHE A 103 -6.80 -8.99 5.44
N PRO A 104 -5.65 -8.43 5.01
CA PRO A 104 -5.06 -7.28 5.66
C PRO A 104 -5.93 -6.03 5.47
N LEU A 105 -6.37 -5.45 6.59
CA LEU A 105 -7.10 -4.19 6.70
C LEU A 105 -6.37 -3.01 6.03
N SER A 106 -5.04 -3.05 6.01
CA SER A 106 -4.14 -2.09 5.36
C SER A 106 -4.43 -1.91 3.88
N ARG A 107 -5.08 -2.87 3.20
CA ARG A 107 -5.54 -2.71 1.81
C ARG A 107 -6.78 -1.82 1.66
N THR A 108 -7.46 -1.51 2.75
CA THR A 108 -8.71 -0.72 2.75
C THR A 108 -8.54 0.70 3.32
N VAL A 109 -7.34 1.02 3.80
CA VAL A 109 -7.03 2.35 4.33
C VAL A 109 -7.08 3.42 3.23
N ARG A 110 -7.35 4.65 3.64
CA ARG A 110 -7.39 5.82 2.77
C ARG A 110 -6.06 6.57 2.85
N LEU A 111 -5.40 6.67 1.70
CA LEU A 111 -4.16 7.40 1.51
C LEU A 111 -4.30 8.50 0.43
N PRO A 112 -3.56 9.62 0.54
CA PRO A 112 -2.73 10.01 1.67
C PRO A 112 -3.57 10.33 2.91
N ALA A 113 -3.07 10.02 4.11
CA ALA A 113 -3.77 10.24 5.38
C ALA A 113 -3.55 11.68 5.91
N ASP A 114 -3.70 12.67 5.04
CA ASP A 114 -3.49 14.10 5.31
C ASP A 114 -4.73 14.77 5.93
N SER A 115 -5.90 14.45 5.39
CA SER A 115 -7.19 14.98 5.81
C SER A 115 -7.70 14.28 7.07
N ARG A 116 -8.24 15.07 8.01
CA ARG A 116 -8.89 14.57 9.22
C ARG A 116 -9.95 13.51 8.91
N LEU A 117 -10.71 13.67 7.82
CA LEU A 117 -11.73 12.70 7.41
C LEU A 117 -11.11 11.32 7.08
N ARG A 118 -9.97 11.30 6.37
CA ARG A 118 -9.27 10.06 6.03
C ARG A 118 -8.65 9.42 7.27
N LYS A 119 -8.08 10.23 8.17
CA LYS A 119 -7.52 9.78 9.45
C LYS A 119 -8.58 9.11 10.32
N VAL A 120 -9.73 9.77 10.51
CA VAL A 120 -10.86 9.22 11.29
C VAL A 120 -11.31 7.89 10.72
N PHE A 121 -11.53 7.81 9.39
CA PHE A 121 -11.89 6.54 8.76
C PHE A 121 -10.86 5.42 9.00
N ASN A 122 -9.56 5.72 8.86
CA ASN A 122 -8.50 4.73 9.09
C ASN A 122 -8.45 4.28 10.55
N VAL A 123 -8.65 5.21 11.50
CA VAL A 123 -8.70 4.88 12.93
C VAL A 123 -9.94 4.06 13.25
N ASP A 124 -11.12 4.42 12.73
CA ASP A 124 -12.35 3.65 12.92
C ASP A 124 -12.17 2.21 12.44
N LEU A 125 -11.53 2.00 11.28
CA LEU A 125 -11.22 0.67 10.77
C LEU A 125 -10.39 -0.17 11.76
N ALA A 126 -9.39 0.45 12.42
CA ALA A 126 -8.60 -0.22 13.44
C ALA A 126 -9.41 -0.49 14.72
N LEU A 127 -10.22 0.48 15.15
CA LEU A 127 -11.05 0.35 16.35
C LEU A 127 -12.14 -0.70 16.19
N ASP A 128 -12.78 -0.78 15.03
CA ASP A 128 -13.79 -1.80 14.74
C ASP A 128 -13.19 -3.21 14.84
N ALA A 129 -11.97 -3.38 14.32
CA ALA A 129 -11.23 -4.63 14.44
C ALA A 129 -10.91 -4.99 15.90
N LEU A 130 -10.45 -4.02 16.70
CA LEU A 130 -10.13 -4.22 18.12
C LEU A 130 -11.38 -4.44 18.99
N LYS A 131 -12.49 -3.77 18.68
CA LYS A 131 -13.77 -3.93 19.38
C LYS A 131 -14.36 -5.32 19.15
N ALA A 132 -14.24 -5.84 17.93
CA ALA A 132 -14.62 -7.21 17.62
C ALA A 132 -13.86 -8.25 18.48
N ASP A 133 -12.62 -7.92 18.84
CA ASP A 133 -11.76 -8.78 19.68
C ASP A 133 -11.87 -8.44 21.19
N GLY A 134 -12.73 -7.47 21.58
CA GLY A 134 -12.94 -7.06 22.97
C GLY A 134 -11.77 -6.31 23.60
N ALA A 135 -10.79 -5.85 22.81
CA ALA A 135 -9.56 -5.23 23.30
C ALA A 135 -9.72 -3.75 23.67
N VAL A 136 -10.80 -3.10 23.27
CA VAL A 136 -11.05 -1.66 23.48
C VAL A 136 -12.51 -1.42 23.90
N PRO A 137 -12.78 -0.48 24.83
CA PRO A 137 -14.14 -0.09 25.20
C PRO A 137 -14.99 0.37 24.02
N ALA A 138 -16.30 0.08 24.05
CA ALA A 138 -17.22 0.39 22.96
C ALA A 138 -17.38 1.90 22.72
N ASP A 139 -17.25 2.71 23.78
CA ASP A 139 -17.37 4.17 23.79
C ASP A 139 -16.12 4.91 23.30
N PHE A 140 -14.99 4.20 23.13
CA PHE A 140 -13.78 4.77 22.57
C PHE A 140 -13.97 5.10 21.08
N ALA A 141 -13.72 6.34 20.70
CA ALA A 141 -14.02 6.85 19.37
C ALA A 141 -12.76 7.31 18.63
N ALA A 142 -12.77 7.24 17.29
CA ALA A 142 -11.61 7.64 16.49
C ALA A 142 -11.16 9.09 16.72
N LYS A 143 -12.08 10.00 17.06
CA LYS A 143 -11.75 11.40 17.40
C LYS A 143 -10.76 11.50 18.56
N ASP A 144 -10.84 10.60 19.55
CA ASP A 144 -9.98 10.64 20.74
C ASP A 144 -8.50 10.40 20.34
N VAL A 145 -8.27 9.53 19.35
CA VAL A 145 -6.95 9.25 18.78
C VAL A 145 -6.50 10.35 17.80
N VAL A 146 -7.36 10.73 16.86
CA VAL A 146 -7.00 11.68 15.79
C VAL A 146 -6.70 13.06 16.35
N ASP A 147 -7.48 13.52 17.33
CA ASP A 147 -7.28 14.83 17.95
C ASP A 147 -6.21 14.77 19.06
N GLY A 148 -5.79 13.56 19.47
CA GLY A 148 -4.68 13.31 20.39
C GLY A 148 -4.98 13.68 21.82
N ASN A 149 -6.16 13.30 22.31
CA ASN A 149 -6.61 13.64 23.64
C ASN A 149 -5.84 12.82 24.68
N ARG A 150 -4.80 13.41 25.27
CA ARG A 150 -3.86 12.77 26.20
C ARG A 150 -4.50 12.19 27.47
N GLU A 151 -5.70 12.61 27.82
CA GLU A 151 -6.41 12.04 28.98
C GLU A 151 -7.05 10.67 28.69
N LYS A 152 -7.12 10.26 27.42
CA LYS A 152 -7.72 8.98 26.97
C LYS A 152 -6.79 8.12 26.10
N THR A 153 -5.59 8.59 25.76
CA THR A 153 -4.63 7.93 24.84
C THR A 153 -3.31 7.69 25.56
#